data_AF-A0A9X2BY38-F1
#
_entry.id   AF-A0A9X2BY38-F1
#
_cell.length_a   1.000
_cell.length_b   1.000
_cell.length_c   1.000
_cell.angle_alpha   90.00
_cell.angle_beta   90.00
_cell.angle_gamma   90.00
#
_symmetry.space_group_name_H-M   'P 1'
#
loop_
_entity.id
_entity.type
_entity.pdbx_description
1 polymer ?
#
loop_
_entity_poly.entity_id
_entity_poly.type
_entity_poly.pdbx_seq_one_letter_code
_entity_poly.pdbx_strand_id
1 'polypeptide(L)'
;MEPLAEDPLHVAATRPALLWGLPLPLALTLGLGGAEIQVAVHGLKGVAWAVAIVAPLWVASRILVARDYNAVRVAFLWLDTSARAFDAADWGGASVAPLPVREARRTRRGMARG
;
A
#
# COMPACT_ATOMS: atom_id res chain seq x y z
N MET A 1 -27.54 22.44 21.00
CA MET A 1 -26.61 21.85 20.03
C MET A 1 -27.40 21.67 18.75
N GLU A 2 -27.13 22.50 17.74
CA GLU A 2 -27.76 22.32 16.43
C GLU A 2 -27.12 21.08 15.75
N PRO A 3 -27.90 20.23 15.06
CA PRO A 3 -27.34 19.06 14.38
C PRO A 3 -26.38 19.50 13.27
N LEU A 4 -25.27 18.76 13.09
CA LEU A 4 -24.36 19.01 11.97
C LEU A 4 -25.10 18.77 10.65
N ALA A 5 -24.91 19.69 9.70
CA ALA A 5 -25.32 19.47 8.33
C ALA A 5 -24.47 18.34 7.72
N GLU A 6 -25.11 17.25 7.33
CA GLU A 6 -24.48 16.12 6.64
C GLU A 6 -24.93 16.10 5.17
N ASP A 7 -23.96 16.15 4.25
CA ASP A 7 -24.20 15.94 2.83
C ASP A 7 -23.66 14.58 2.37
N PRO A 8 -24.36 13.85 1.49
CA PRO A 8 -23.90 12.57 0.98
C PRO A 8 -22.66 12.74 0.10
N LEU A 9 -21.52 12.19 0.52
CA LEU A 9 -20.32 12.13 -0.32
C LEU A 9 -20.43 10.98 -1.31
N HIS A 10 -20.61 11.29 -2.59
CA HIS A 10 -20.63 10.29 -3.66
C HIS A 10 -19.23 9.74 -3.96
N VAL A 11 -18.76 8.78 -3.16
CA VAL A 11 -17.43 8.14 -3.28
C VAL A 11 -17.17 7.53 -4.67
N ALA A 12 -18.23 7.15 -5.39
CA ALA A 12 -18.12 6.60 -6.73
C ALA A 12 -17.54 7.59 -7.76
N ALA A 13 -17.72 8.89 -7.55
CA ALA A 13 -17.20 9.93 -8.45
C ALA A 13 -15.69 10.15 -8.30
N THR A 14 -15.09 9.69 -7.18
CA THR A 14 -13.68 9.95 -6.84
C THR A 14 -12.83 8.68 -6.79
N ARG A 15 -13.40 7.49 -6.98
CA ARG A 15 -12.61 6.25 -7.03
C ARG A 15 -11.78 6.21 -8.32
N PRO A 16 -10.52 5.77 -8.26
CA PRO A 16 -9.72 5.59 -9.47
C PRO A 16 -10.36 4.53 -10.37
N ALA A 17 -10.10 4.59 -11.67
CA ALA A 17 -10.51 3.53 -12.59
C ALA A 17 -9.94 2.18 -12.11
N LEU A 18 -10.79 1.15 -12.06
CA LEU A 18 -10.39 -0.18 -11.57
C LEU A 18 -10.42 -1.20 -12.70
N LEU A 19 -9.43 -2.10 -12.74
CA LEU A 19 -9.39 -3.27 -13.60
C LEU A 19 -9.31 -4.52 -12.71
N TRP A 20 -10.32 -5.39 -12.81
CA TRP A 20 -10.47 -6.59 -11.98
C TRP A 20 -10.16 -6.38 -10.49
N GLY A 21 -10.59 -5.24 -9.93
CA GLY A 21 -10.47 -4.89 -8.51
C GLY A 21 -9.15 -4.24 -8.09
N LEU A 22 -8.24 -3.94 -9.03
CA LEU A 22 -7.05 -3.12 -8.78
C LEU A 22 -7.20 -1.74 -9.45
N PRO A 23 -6.60 -0.67 -8.91
CA PRO A 23 -6.43 0.60 -9.61
C PRO A 23 -5.72 0.37 -10.95
N LEU A 24 -6.24 0.99 -12.01
CA LEU A 24 -5.78 0.77 -13.39
C LEU A 24 -4.25 0.93 -13.53
N PRO A 25 -3.59 1.94 -12.95
CA PRO A 25 -2.13 2.04 -13.04
C PRO A 25 -1.42 0.81 -12.45
N LEU A 26 -1.87 0.31 -11.29
CA LEU A 26 -1.27 -0.87 -10.66
C LEU A 26 -1.52 -2.14 -11.48
N ALA A 27 -2.76 -2.32 -11.96
CA ALA A 27 -3.13 -3.45 -12.79
C ALA A 27 -2.30 -3.49 -14.09
N LEU A 28 -2.10 -2.33 -14.73
CA LEU A 28 -1.26 -2.20 -15.92
C LEU A 28 0.20 -2.51 -15.62
N THR A 29 0.77 -2.00 -14.51
CA THR A 29 2.15 -2.30 -14.12
C THR A 29 2.37 -3.80 -13.91
N LEU A 30 1.46 -4.48 -13.23
CA LEU A 30 1.53 -5.93 -13.02
C LEU A 30 1.36 -6.71 -14.34
N GLY A 31 0.41 -6.28 -15.20
CA GLY A 31 0.17 -6.89 -16.50
C GLY A 31 1.35 -6.74 -17.46
N LEU A 32 1.91 -5.54 -17.57
CA LEU A 32 3.12 -5.26 -18.35
C LEU A 32 4.30 -6.07 -17.81
N GLY A 33 4.53 -6.08 -16.49
CA GLY A 33 5.59 -6.90 -15.90
C GLY A 33 5.44 -8.39 -16.23
N GLY A 34 4.21 -8.91 -16.23
CA GLY A 34 3.91 -10.27 -16.69
C GLY A 34 4.22 -10.49 -18.16
N ALA A 35 3.84 -9.53 -19.03
CA ALA A 35 4.14 -9.59 -20.45
C ALA A 35 5.65 -9.56 -20.73
N GLU A 36 6.42 -8.76 -20.00
CA GLU A 36 7.88 -8.72 -20.10
C GLU A 36 8.51 -10.07 -19.70
N ILE A 37 8.06 -10.68 -18.59
CA ILE A 37 8.53 -12.00 -18.16
C ILE A 37 8.22 -13.06 -19.22
N GLN A 38 7.01 -13.02 -19.78
CA GLN A 38 6.56 -13.90 -20.86
C GLN A 38 7.49 -13.82 -22.07
N VAL A 39 7.81 -12.60 -22.51
CA VAL A 39 8.69 -12.36 -23.66
C VAL A 39 10.12 -12.78 -23.37
N ALA A 40 10.64 -12.51 -22.17
CA ALA A 40 12.02 -12.80 -21.80
C ALA A 40 12.34 -14.31 -21.69
N VAL A 41 11.42 -15.12 -21.17
CA VAL A 41 11.65 -16.57 -20.95
C VAL A 41 11.18 -17.43 -22.14
N HIS A 42 10.31 -16.88 -22.98
CA HIS A 42 9.71 -17.50 -24.17
C HIS A 42 8.86 -18.77 -23.90
N GLY A 43 7.92 -19.02 -24.81
CA GLY A 43 7.08 -20.23 -24.84
C GLY A 43 6.19 -20.41 -23.60
N LEU A 44 5.77 -21.66 -23.36
CA LEU A 44 4.91 -21.99 -22.21
C LEU A 44 5.60 -21.80 -20.86
N LYS A 45 6.94 -21.89 -20.82
CA LYS A 45 7.71 -21.62 -19.60
C LYS A 45 7.58 -20.15 -19.20
N GLY A 46 7.64 -19.22 -20.17
CA GLY A 46 7.36 -17.81 -19.92
C GLY A 46 5.99 -17.59 -19.29
N VAL A 47 4.97 -18.33 -19.75
CA VAL A 47 3.60 -18.15 -19.23
C VAL A 47 3.56 -18.61 -17.77
N ALA A 48 4.14 -19.77 -17.50
CA ALA A 48 4.22 -20.31 -16.16
C ALA A 48 4.95 -19.34 -15.21
N TRP A 49 6.07 -18.76 -15.65
CA TRP A 49 6.83 -17.78 -14.86
C TRP A 49 6.07 -16.48 -14.63
N ALA A 50 5.44 -15.93 -15.68
CA ALA A 50 4.64 -14.72 -15.58
C ALA A 50 3.48 -14.92 -14.58
N VAL A 51 2.76 -16.04 -14.69
CA VAL A 51 1.67 -16.37 -13.76
C VAL A 51 2.20 -16.58 -12.33
N ALA A 52 3.28 -17.36 -12.16
CA ALA A 52 3.84 -17.67 -10.85
C ALA A 52 4.27 -16.42 -10.07
N ILE A 53 4.72 -15.36 -10.76
CA ILE A 53 5.14 -14.10 -10.13
C ILE A 53 3.97 -13.11 -10.02
N VAL A 54 3.21 -12.91 -11.10
CA VAL A 54 2.16 -11.87 -11.14
C VAL A 54 0.94 -12.26 -10.33
N ALA A 55 0.51 -13.53 -10.34
CA ALA A 55 -0.68 -13.94 -9.60
C ALA A 55 -0.60 -13.69 -8.09
N PRO A 56 0.47 -14.08 -7.35
CA PRO A 56 0.54 -13.78 -5.92
C PRO A 56 0.63 -12.27 -5.65
N LEU A 57 1.35 -11.50 -6.48
CA LEU A 57 1.40 -10.04 -6.35
C LEU A 57 0.03 -9.40 -6.58
N TRP A 58 -0.75 -9.93 -7.53
CA TRP A 58 -2.11 -9.47 -7.80
C TRP A 58 -3.02 -9.73 -6.60
N VAL A 59 -2.94 -10.92 -6.00
CA VAL A 59 -3.72 -11.27 -4.80
C VAL A 59 -3.30 -10.40 -3.60
N ALA A 60 -2.00 -10.20 -3.37
CA ALA A 60 -1.52 -9.31 -2.32
C ALA A 60 -2.02 -7.87 -2.52
N SER A 61 -1.97 -7.39 -3.77
CA SER A 61 -2.48 -6.06 -4.15
C SER A 61 -3.99 -5.94 -3.93
N ARG A 62 -4.78 -6.98 -4.26
CA ARG A 62 -6.22 -7.06 -3.96
C ARG A 62 -6.48 -6.90 -2.47
N ILE A 63 -5.73 -7.60 -1.63
CA ILE A 63 -5.89 -7.53 -0.17
C ILE A 63 -5.56 -6.12 0.34
N LEU A 64 -4.47 -5.51 -0.17
CA LEU A 64 -4.05 -4.16 0.21
C LEU A 64 -5.10 -3.10 -0.16
N VAL A 65 -5.66 -3.19 -1.37
CA VAL A 65 -6.62 -2.20 -1.90
C VAL A 65 -8.05 -2.44 -1.42
N ALA A 66 -8.37 -3.60 -0.86
CA ALA A 66 -9.74 -3.95 -0.45
C ALA A 66 -10.38 -2.93 0.51
N ARG A 67 -9.58 -2.22 1.31
CA ARG A 67 -10.04 -1.21 2.28
C ARG A 67 -9.90 0.22 1.75
N ASP A 68 -8.81 0.52 1.03
CA ASP A 68 -8.50 1.85 0.51
C ASP A 68 -7.68 1.74 -0.79
N TYR A 69 -8.19 2.32 -1.88
CA TYR A 69 -7.50 2.35 -3.17
C TYR A 69 -6.18 3.13 -3.15
N ASN A 70 -6.03 4.07 -2.22
CA ASN A 70 -4.81 4.85 -2.03
C ASN A 70 -3.76 4.12 -1.17
N ALA A 71 -4.10 2.99 -0.54
CA ALA A 71 -3.18 2.24 0.33
C ALA A 71 -1.90 1.80 -0.39
N VAL A 72 -1.97 1.55 -1.70
CA VAL A 72 -0.81 1.22 -2.53
C VAL A 72 0.18 2.37 -2.56
N ARG A 73 -0.30 3.61 -2.78
CA ARG A 73 0.55 4.80 -2.80
C ARG A 73 1.18 5.04 -1.42
N VAL A 74 0.42 4.83 -0.35
CA VAL A 74 0.95 4.94 1.02
C VAL A 74 2.01 3.87 1.30
N ALA A 75 1.81 2.64 0.83
CA ALA A 75 2.79 1.57 0.97
C ALA A 75 4.10 1.89 0.23
N PHE A 76 4.02 2.40 -1.00
CA PHE A 76 5.20 2.84 -1.74
C PHE A 76 5.89 4.04 -1.09
N LEU A 77 5.11 5.01 -0.59
CA LEU A 77 5.67 6.14 0.15
C LEU A 77 6.41 5.65 1.41
N TRP A 78 5.84 4.71 2.15
CA TRP A 78 6.51 4.10 3.30
C TRP A 78 7.81 3.39 2.91
N LEU A 79 7.81 2.68 1.77
CA LEU A 79 9.02 2.05 1.24
C LEU A 79 10.12 3.08 0.94
N ASP A 80 9.74 4.22 0.39
CA ASP A 80 10.67 5.29 0.01
C ASP A 80 11.21 6.06 1.23
N THR A 81 10.34 6.38 2.19
CA THR A 81 10.71 7.26 3.31
C THR A 81 11.16 6.53 4.57
N SER A 82 10.56 5.37 4.86
CA SER A 82 10.57 4.80 6.21
C SER A 82 11.07 3.37 6.29
N ALA A 83 11.00 2.59 5.20
CA ALA A 83 11.41 1.18 5.22
C ALA A 83 12.91 0.98 5.47
N ARG A 84 13.73 2.00 5.22
CA ARG A 84 15.18 1.98 5.43
C ARG A 84 15.61 2.47 6.82
N ALA A 85 14.68 2.92 7.64
CA ALA A 85 14.97 3.40 8.99
C ALA A 85 15.18 2.22 9.95
N PHE A 86 16.25 1.45 9.73
CA PHE A 86 16.56 0.25 10.52
C PHE A 86 16.95 0.57 11.97
N ASP A 87 17.46 1.77 12.21
CA ASP A 87 17.81 2.33 13.51
C ASP A 87 16.68 3.22 14.09
N ALA A 88 15.48 3.21 13.49
CA ALA A 88 14.33 3.98 13.99
C ALA A 88 14.01 3.69 15.47
N ALA A 89 14.36 2.48 15.95
CA ALA A 89 14.20 2.12 17.36
C ALA A 89 15.12 2.92 18.29
N ASP A 90 16.30 3.34 17.82
CA ASP A 90 17.27 4.13 18.58
C ASP A 90 16.97 5.64 18.48
N TRP A 91 16.43 6.10 17.34
CA TRP A 91 16.16 7.51 17.06
C TRP A 91 14.71 7.96 17.32
N GLY A 92 13.81 7.03 17.65
CA GLY A 92 12.40 7.36 17.98
C GLY A 92 11.45 7.42 16.78
N GLY A 93 11.83 6.86 15.62
CA GLY A 93 11.00 6.75 14.42
C GLY A 93 11.64 7.31 13.15
N ALA A 94 10.97 7.12 12.02
CA ALA A 94 11.38 7.67 10.71
C ALA A 94 10.87 9.11 10.46
N SER A 95 10.05 9.65 11.36
CA SER A 95 9.40 10.96 11.23
C SER A 95 9.70 11.84 12.42
N VAL A 96 9.92 13.13 12.20
CA VAL A 96 10.10 14.12 13.26
C VAL A 96 8.76 14.36 13.97
N ALA A 97 8.71 14.13 15.28
CA ALA A 97 7.59 14.52 16.12
C ALA A 97 7.87 15.88 16.80
N PRO A 98 6.92 16.83 16.80
CA PRO A 98 7.11 18.13 17.47
C PRO A 98 7.07 18.02 19.00
N LEU A 99 6.59 16.88 19.53
CA LEU A 99 6.61 16.57 20.95
C LEU A 99 7.80 15.66 21.26
N PRO A 100 8.43 15.78 22.46
CA PRO A 100 9.54 14.92 22.83
C PRO A 100 9.11 13.45 22.78
N VAL A 101 9.73 12.66 21.91
CA VAL A 101 9.54 11.21 21.86
C VAL A 101 10.23 10.63 23.09
N ARG A 102 9.55 10.66 24.24
CA ARG A 102 10.08 10.04 25.46
C ARG A 102 10.16 8.54 25.21
N GLU A 103 11.40 8.08 25.14
CA GLU A 103 11.85 6.70 25.29
C GLU A 103 11.75 5.82 24.02
N ALA A 104 12.76 5.99 23.17
CA ALA A 104 13.29 5.03 22.20
C ALA A 104 13.78 3.70 22.84
N ARG A 105 13.14 3.24 23.91
CA ARG A 105 13.46 1.97 24.57
C ARG A 105 12.20 1.27 25.05
N ARG A 106 11.47 0.72 24.07
CA ARG A 106 10.70 -0.52 24.26
C ARG A 106 9.50 -0.42 25.21
N THR A 107 8.47 0.35 24.86
CA THR A 107 7.17 0.24 25.55
C THR A 107 6.05 -0.18 24.60
N ARG A 108 5.87 -1.50 24.48
CA ARG A 108 4.53 -2.07 24.32
C ARG A 108 3.70 -1.63 25.54
N ARG A 109 2.83 -0.63 25.43
CA ARG A 109 1.54 -0.55 26.16
C ARG A 109 0.86 0.81 25.99
N GLY A 110 -0.43 0.74 25.65
CA GLY A 110 -1.45 1.62 26.22
C GLY A 110 -1.72 2.91 25.46
N MET A 111 -2.73 2.86 24.59
CA MET A 111 -3.66 3.97 24.45
C MET A 111 -4.26 4.24 25.84
N ALA A 112 -3.64 5.13 26.62
CA ALA A 112 -4.23 5.66 27.84
C ALA A 112 -5.17 6.80 27.42
N ARG A 113 -6.46 6.51 27.55
CA ARG A 113 -7.57 7.46 27.41
C ARG A 113 -7.34 8.65 28.35
N GLY A 114 -7.48 9.85 27.83
CA GLY A 114 -7.84 11.07 28.56
C GLY A 114 -9.19 11.53 28.06
#